data_AF-A0A8T6MP58-F1
#
_entry.id   AF-A0A8T6MP58-F1
#
_cell.length_a   1.000
_cell.length_b   1.000
_cell.length_c   1.000
_cell.angle_alpha   90.00
_cell.angle_beta   90.00
_cell.angle_gamma   90.00
#
_symmetry.space_group_name_H-M   'P 1'
#
loop_
_entity.id
_entity.type
_entity.pdbx_description
1 polymer ?
#
loop_
_entity_poly.entity_id
_entity_poly.type
_entity_poly.pdbx_seq_one_letter_code
_entity_poly.pdbx_strand_id
1 'polypeptide(L)'
;MNKALLGAAIFAVAVISMGMTEQAFAQYMGNVDKESGKTGKNTLEEALKLQRERVESAKTNPSTGSGTPYLAADGVLGASAIAAAVFGGIAAAFFFRSRTGRYAAQGRG
;
A
#
# COMPACT_ATOMS: atom_id res chain seq x y z
N MET A 1 -18.28 6.97 18.10
CA MET A 1 -17.53 7.26 16.85
C MET A 1 -17.75 8.71 16.48
N ASN A 2 -16.69 9.50 16.24
CA ASN A 2 -16.84 10.93 15.97
C ASN A 2 -17.41 11.14 14.55
N LYS A 3 -18.59 11.76 14.44
CA LYS A 3 -19.28 11.98 13.15
C LYS A 3 -18.43 12.79 12.18
N ALA A 4 -17.58 13.69 12.68
CA ALA A 4 -16.62 14.44 11.87
C ALA A 4 -15.53 13.54 11.27
N LEU A 5 -15.05 12.56 12.03
CA LEU A 5 -14.04 11.60 11.55
C LEU A 5 -14.62 10.67 10.47
N LEU A 6 -15.88 10.23 10.64
CA LEU A 6 -16.59 9.45 9.63
C LEU A 6 -16.81 10.25 8.34
N GLY A 7 -17.23 11.51 8.46
CA GLY A 7 -17.41 12.40 7.30
C GLY A 7 -16.09 12.66 6.55
N ALA A 8 -15.00 12.92 7.27
CA ALA A 8 -13.68 13.12 6.67
C ALA A 8 -13.18 11.86 5.94
N ALA A 9 -13.40 10.66 6.52
CA ALA A 9 -13.01 9.41 5.89
C ALA A 9 -13.78 9.14 4.59
N ILE A 10 -15.09 9.39 4.57
CA ILE A 10 -15.91 9.23 3.35
C ILE A 10 -15.48 10.22 2.26
N PHE A 11 -15.22 11.47 2.65
CA PHE A 11 -14.76 12.49 1.71
C PHE A 11 -13.39 12.15 1.12
N ALA A 12 -12.46 11.67 1.93
CA ALA A 12 -11.15 11.23 1.47
C ALA A 12 -11.24 10.08 0.45
N VAL A 13 -12.09 9.08 0.71
CA VAL A 13 -12.32 7.96 -0.23
C VAL A 13 -12.93 8.46 -1.54
N ALA A 14 -13.89 9.38 -1.48
CA ALA A 14 -14.50 9.96 -2.68
C ALA A 14 -13.48 10.72 -3.54
N VAL A 15 -12.62 11.54 -2.93
CA VAL A 15 -11.59 12.31 -3.66
C VAL A 15 -10.54 11.38 -4.29
N ILE A 16 -10.09 10.34 -3.56
CA ILE A 16 -9.15 9.35 -4.10
C ILE A 16 -9.77 8.61 -5.29
N SER A 17 -11.06 8.25 -5.20
CA SER A 17 -11.75 7.54 -6.28
C SER A 17 -11.88 8.34 -7.58
N MET A 18 -12.01 9.68 -7.51
CA MET A 18 -12.06 10.54 -8.70
C MET A 18 -10.71 10.62 -9.43
N GLY A 19 -9.60 10.53 -8.69
CA GLY A 19 -8.24 10.52 -9.27
C GLY A 19 -7.91 9.28 -10.10
N MET A 20 -8.70 8.20 -9.99
CA MET A 20 -8.49 6.95 -10.75
C MET A 20 -8.99 7.02 -12.20
N THR A 21 -9.72 8.07 -12.56
CA THR A 21 -10.31 8.25 -13.90
C THR A 21 -9.26 8.47 -14.99
N GLU A 22 -8.14 9.13 -14.66
CA GLU A 22 -7.04 9.38 -15.60
C GLU A 22 -6.31 8.10 -16.02
N GLN A 23 -6.17 7.15 -15.10
CA GLN A 23 -5.48 5.88 -15.36
C GLN A 23 -6.32 4.97 -16.28
N ALA A 24 -7.65 4.97 -16.09
CA ALA A 24 -8.58 4.28 -16.98
C ALA A 24 -8.56 4.88 -18.39
N PHE A 25 -8.51 6.22 -18.49
CA PHE A 25 -8.40 6.92 -19.77
C PHE A 25 -7.06 6.61 -20.48
N ALA A 26 -5.95 6.57 -19.74
CA ALA A 26 -4.64 6.22 -20.29
C ALA A 26 -4.55 4.77 -20.80
N GLN A 27 -5.27 3.83 -20.17
CA GLN A 27 -5.36 2.45 -20.67
C GLN A 27 -6.23 2.34 -21.93
N TYR A 28 -7.34 3.07 -22.01
CA TYR A 28 -8.27 3.00 -23.14
C TYR A 28 -7.81 3.81 -24.36
N MET A 29 -7.19 4.97 -24.16
CA MET A 29 -6.76 5.90 -25.21
C MET A 29 -5.24 5.94 -25.39
N GLY A 30 -4.51 4.94 -24.90
CA GLY A 30 -3.05 4.92 -24.92
C GLY A 30 -2.40 5.12 -26.30
N ASN A 31 -3.12 4.86 -27.40
CA ASN A 31 -2.62 5.07 -28.78
C ASN A 31 -3.02 6.43 -29.39
N VAL A 32 -3.71 7.28 -28.64
CA VAL A 32 -4.19 8.59 -29.12
C VAL A 32 -3.31 9.68 -28.52
N ASP A 33 -2.74 10.49 -29.40
CA ASP A 33 -1.99 11.66 -28.98
C ASP A 33 -2.91 12.68 -28.30
N LYS A 34 -2.60 13.06 -27.05
CA LYS A 34 -3.43 13.98 -26.26
C LYS A 34 -3.55 15.38 -26.88
N GLU A 35 -2.55 15.79 -27.66
CA GLU A 35 -2.51 17.11 -28.30
C GLU A 35 -3.08 17.12 -29.72
N SER A 36 -2.79 16.09 -30.53
CA SER A 36 -3.20 16.05 -31.93
C SER A 36 -4.41 15.17 -32.24
N GLY A 37 -4.88 14.35 -31.29
CA GLY A 37 -6.00 13.43 -31.48
C GLY A 37 -5.74 12.32 -32.51
N LYS A 38 -4.52 12.24 -33.04
CA LYS A 38 -4.13 11.26 -34.05
C LYS A 38 -3.78 9.93 -33.38
N THR A 39 -4.21 8.85 -34.00
CA THR A 39 -3.84 7.48 -33.65
C THR A 39 -2.46 7.14 -34.25
N GLY A 40 -1.62 6.40 -33.52
CA GLY A 40 -0.32 5.93 -34.03
C GLY A 40 0.91 6.27 -33.20
N LYS A 41 0.75 6.95 -32.05
CA LYS A 41 1.78 7.01 -31.00
C LYS A 41 1.60 5.76 -30.13
N ASN A 42 2.55 4.82 -30.09
CA ASN A 42 2.44 3.42 -29.61
C ASN A 42 2.04 2.40 -30.69
N THR A 43 2.87 2.27 -31.72
CA THR A 43 2.78 1.14 -32.65
C THR A 43 3.01 -0.20 -31.91
N LEU A 44 2.57 -1.31 -32.51
CA LEU A 44 2.71 -2.63 -31.90
C LEU A 44 4.18 -2.97 -31.60
N GLU A 45 5.11 -2.65 -32.50
CA GLU A 45 6.55 -2.78 -32.27
C GLU A 45 7.04 -1.99 -31.06
N GLU A 46 6.61 -0.73 -30.92
CA GLU A 46 7.04 0.13 -29.81
C GLU A 46 6.50 -0.39 -28.47
N ALA A 47 5.24 -0.85 -28.45
CA ALA A 47 4.63 -1.48 -27.28
C ALA A 47 5.35 -2.80 -26.92
N LEU A 48 5.69 -3.62 -27.91
CA LEU A 48 6.44 -4.87 -27.71
C LEU A 48 7.86 -4.61 -27.19
N LYS A 49 8.53 -3.59 -27.72
CA LYS A 49 9.84 -3.16 -27.23
C LYS A 49 9.77 -2.69 -25.78
N LEU A 50 8.80 -1.83 -25.46
CA LEU A 50 8.60 -1.32 -24.10
C LEU A 50 8.26 -2.44 -23.11
N GLN A 51 7.43 -3.41 -23.50
CA GLN A 51 7.13 -4.57 -22.66
C GLN A 51 8.38 -5.43 -22.41
N ARG A 52 9.23 -5.61 -23.43
CA ARG A 52 10.49 -6.35 -23.28
C ARG A 52 11.44 -5.65 -22.31
N GLU A 53 11.59 -4.34 -22.44
CA GLU A 53 12.39 -3.51 -21.51
C GLU A 53 11.84 -3.56 -20.08
N ARG A 54 10.52 -3.57 -19.90
CA ARG A 54 9.89 -3.75 -18.57
C ARG A 54 10.22 -5.11 -17.95
N VAL A 55 10.20 -6.17 -18.74
CA VAL A 55 10.56 -7.53 -18.27
C VAL A 55 12.05 -7.60 -17.91
N GLU A 56 12.93 -7.01 -18.71
CA GLU A 56 14.36 -6.95 -18.44
C GLU A 56 14.68 -6.09 -17.20
N SER A 57 14.00 -4.95 -17.06
CA SER A 57 14.07 -4.10 -15.87
C SER A 57 13.61 -4.83 -14.60
N ALA A 58 12.52 -5.61 -14.68
CA ALA A 58 12.06 -6.42 -13.55
C ALA A 58 13.04 -7.56 -13.19
N LYS A 59 13.71 -8.15 -14.18
CA LYS A 59 14.75 -9.17 -13.95
C LYS A 59 16.02 -8.60 -13.33
N THR A 60 16.41 -7.39 -13.74
CA THR A 60 17.59 -6.69 -13.20
C THR A 60 17.32 -6.02 -11.85
N ASN A 61 16.05 -5.72 -11.53
CA ASN A 61 15.62 -5.11 -10.27
C ASN A 61 14.58 -5.98 -9.55
N PRO A 62 14.98 -7.16 -9.01
CA PRO A 62 14.07 -8.12 -8.39
C PRO A 62 13.32 -7.59 -7.16
N SER A 63 13.79 -6.49 -6.56
CA SER A 63 13.13 -5.78 -5.45
C SER A 63 11.99 -4.86 -5.87
N THR A 64 11.82 -4.59 -7.18
CA THR A 64 10.88 -3.58 -7.70
C THR A 64 9.56 -4.21 -8.19
N GLY A 65 9.45 -5.55 -8.19
CA GLY A 65 8.24 -6.27 -8.60
C GLY A 65 7.26 -6.51 -7.46
N SER A 66 6.08 -5.89 -7.53
CA SER A 66 4.89 -6.03 -6.64
C SER A 66 5.06 -5.78 -5.13
N GLY A 67 6.25 -5.38 -4.68
CA GLY A 67 6.47 -4.66 -3.43
C GLY A 67 6.30 -5.43 -2.11
N THR A 68 6.10 -6.74 -2.10
CA THR A 68 6.04 -7.52 -0.85
C THR A 68 6.69 -8.91 -0.99
N PRO A 69 8.03 -9.00 -0.98
CA PRO A 69 8.70 -10.29 -0.93
C PRO A 69 8.36 -11.00 0.39
N TYR A 70 7.53 -12.05 0.36
CA TYR A 70 7.03 -12.71 1.59
C TYR A 70 8.16 -13.21 2.50
N LEU A 71 9.32 -13.56 1.93
CA LEU A 71 10.48 -14.16 2.59
C LEU A 71 11.67 -13.21 2.80
N ALA A 72 11.60 -11.94 2.39
CA ALA A 72 12.69 -10.99 2.65
C ALA A 72 12.51 -10.30 4.02
N ALA A 73 13.63 -9.92 4.64
CA ALA A 73 13.65 -9.15 5.89
C ALA A 73 12.95 -7.78 5.75
N ASP A 74 12.91 -7.21 4.55
CA ASP A 74 12.19 -5.96 4.23
C ASP A 74 10.79 -6.22 3.64
N GLY A 75 10.33 -7.46 3.65
CA GLY A 75 9.05 -7.87 3.09
C GLY A 75 8.03 -8.28 4.17
N VAL A 76 7.03 -9.08 3.81
CA VAL A 76 5.86 -9.33 4.68
C VAL A 76 6.24 -9.99 5.99
N LEU A 77 7.15 -10.99 5.97
CA LEU A 77 7.61 -11.63 7.20
C LEU A 77 8.36 -10.67 8.12
N GLY A 78 9.22 -9.81 7.56
CA GLY A 78 9.93 -8.80 8.34
C GLY A 78 8.99 -7.77 8.95
N ALA A 79 8.08 -7.22 8.13
CA ALA A 79 7.05 -6.29 8.59
C ALA A 79 6.14 -6.93 9.67
N SER A 80 5.76 -8.19 9.50
CA SER A 80 4.95 -8.94 10.48
C SER A 80 5.70 -9.20 11.78
N ALA A 81 7.00 -9.53 11.69
CA ALA A 81 7.84 -9.75 12.86
C ALA A 81 8.04 -8.46 13.66
N ILE A 82 8.30 -7.32 12.98
CA ILE A 82 8.40 -6.00 13.62
C ILE A 82 7.06 -5.62 14.26
N ALA A 83 5.95 -5.80 13.56
CA ALA A 83 4.61 -5.53 14.10
C ALA A 83 4.31 -6.40 15.33
N ALA A 84 4.57 -7.71 15.26
CA ALA A 84 4.39 -8.63 16.37
C ALA A 84 5.27 -8.26 17.58
N ALA A 85 6.51 -7.80 17.35
CA ALA A 85 7.38 -7.36 18.42
C ALA A 85 6.87 -6.08 19.10
N VAL A 86 6.40 -5.08 18.35
CA VAL A 86 5.89 -3.82 18.90
C VAL A 86 4.58 -4.06 19.65
N PHE A 87 3.58 -4.66 19.00
CA PHE A 87 2.28 -4.91 19.63
C PHE A 87 2.37 -5.95 20.74
N GLY A 88 3.16 -7.01 20.54
CA GLY A 88 3.43 -8.02 21.56
C GLY A 88 4.18 -7.45 22.76
N GLY A 89 5.16 -6.56 22.54
CA GLY A 89 5.90 -5.89 23.60
C GLY A 89 5.02 -4.97 24.44
N ILE A 90 4.17 -4.16 23.79
CA ILE A 90 3.18 -3.32 24.48
C ILE A 90 2.19 -4.18 25.26
N ALA A 91 1.66 -5.25 24.65
CA ALA A 91 0.72 -6.16 25.31
C ALA A 91 1.36 -6.85 26.53
N ALA A 92 2.60 -7.31 26.42
CA ALA A 92 3.34 -7.91 27.52
C ALA A 92 3.57 -6.91 28.66
N ALA A 93 3.95 -5.67 28.34
CA ALA A 93 4.13 -4.60 29.34
C ALA A 93 2.83 -4.33 30.11
N PHE A 94 1.69 -4.21 29.42
CA PHE A 94 0.39 -4.07 30.06
C PHE A 94 -0.01 -5.31 30.85
N PHE A 95 0.30 -6.51 30.37
CA PHE A 95 0.00 -7.77 31.05
C PHE A 95 0.78 -7.94 32.36
N PHE A 96 2.05 -7.57 32.40
CA PHE A 96 2.82 -7.58 33.65
C PHE A 96 2.42 -6.43 34.59
N ARG A 97 2.11 -5.25 34.03
CA ARG A 97 1.64 -4.10 34.80
C ARG A 97 0.26 -4.33 35.41
N SER A 98 -0.65 -5.04 34.73
CA SER A 98 -1.98 -5.36 35.24
C SER A 98 -1.93 -6.30 36.46
N ARG A 99 -0.88 -7.12 36.59
CA ARG A 99 -0.67 -8.00 37.76
C ARG A 99 0.01 -7.32 38.95
N THR A 100 0.67 -6.18 38.72
CA THR A 100 1.50 -5.50 39.74
C THR A 100 1.00 -4.08 40.09
N GLY A 101 -0.01 -3.57 39.37
CA GLY A 101 -0.59 -2.26 39.59
C GLY A 101 -1.45 -2.19 40.86
N ARG A 102 -1.67 -0.98 41.38
CA ARG A 102 -2.47 -0.71 42.59
C ARG A 102 -3.93 -1.22 42.51
N TYR A 103 -4.42 -1.49 41.30
CA TYR A 103 -5.75 -2.07 41.04
C TYR A 103 -5.76 -3.60 40.91
N ALA A 104 -4.61 -4.27 40.98
CA ALA A 104 -4.51 -5.74 40.99
C ALA A 104 -4.93 -6.35 42.34
N ALA A 105 -4.83 -5.58 43.43
CA ALA A 105 -5.47 -5.89 44.69
C ALA A 105 -6.80 -5.12 44.77
N GLN A 106 -7.86 -5.71 44.22
CA GLN A 106 -9.22 -5.25 44.53
C GLN A 106 -9.39 -5.28 46.06
N GLY A 107 -9.66 -4.13 46.69
CA GLY A 107 -9.99 -4.05 48.12
C GLY A 107 -9.02 -3.31 49.05
N ARG A 108 -8.15 -2.41 48.54
CA ARG A 108 -7.53 -1.38 49.39
C ARG A 108 -7.97 -0.01 48.89
N GLY A 109 -8.92 0.58 49.62
CA GLY A 109 -9.28 1.99 49.51
C GLY A 109 -8.12 2.91 49.86
#